data_AF-A0AAX7UUK5-F1
#
_entry.id   AF-A0AAX7UUK5-F1
#
_cell.length_a   1.000
_cell.length_b   1.000
_cell.length_c   1.000
_cell.angle_alpha   90.00
_cell.angle_beta   90.00
_cell.angle_gamma   90.00
#
_symmetry.space_group_name_H-M   'P 1'
#
loop_
_entity.id
_entity.type
_entity.pdbx_description
1 polymer ?
#
loop_
_entity_poly.entity_id
_entity_poly.type
_entity_poly.pdbx_seq_one_letter_code
_entity_poly.pdbx_strand_id
1 'polypeptide(L)'
;KEKGVIFQVPIWPEWNDADVNREKWDSNRGPEDGKPTKSPSAPFFEDPEGKLLLPPCLKVHTWKRPADENSFALFQTPTVVDNQMTFDLVSPNCHLLCSELMRWIVSEIHILWMQFNCPSTEHEGWRPWGHIYSMCKVVNGHVPLFNSYGKYIIRLYWMQAQPMRMIASFSLIMCKCKDFTGLKTSHRNTV
;
A
#
# COMPACT_ATOMS: atom_id res chain seq x y z
N LYS A 1 -19.55 -24.19 35.52
CA LYS A 1 -19.68 -23.81 34.09
C LYS A 1 -18.89 -22.52 33.89
N GLU A 2 -17.60 -22.62 33.62
CA GLU A 2 -16.81 -21.47 33.19
C GLU A 2 -17.22 -21.11 31.78
N LYS A 3 -17.71 -19.88 31.58
CA LYS A 3 -17.90 -19.32 30.26
C LYS A 3 -16.52 -18.93 29.75
N GLY A 4 -15.99 -19.71 28.81
CA GLY A 4 -14.78 -19.35 28.09
C GLY A 4 -15.00 -18.00 27.43
N VAL A 5 -14.28 -16.98 27.90
CA VAL A 5 -14.20 -15.69 27.22
C VAL A 5 -13.26 -15.91 26.05
N ILE A 6 -13.84 -16.09 24.86
CA ILE A 6 -13.07 -16.02 23.62
C ILE A 6 -12.77 -14.53 23.41
N PHE A 7 -11.58 -14.08 23.81
CA PHE A 7 -11.07 -12.78 23.39
C PHE A 7 -10.77 -12.88 21.89
N GLN A 8 -11.75 -12.53 21.04
CA GLN A 8 -11.41 -12.09 19.69
C GLN A 8 -10.84 -10.69 19.83
N VAL A 9 -9.53 -10.59 20.03
CA VAL A 9 -8.82 -9.33 19.77
C VAL A 9 -8.91 -9.15 18.26
N PRO A 10 -9.59 -8.12 17.75
CA PRO A 10 -9.57 -7.87 16.33
C PRO A 10 -8.12 -7.58 15.93
N ILE A 11 -7.65 -8.28 14.89
CA ILE A 11 -6.25 -8.21 14.42
C ILE A 11 -5.85 -6.76 14.09
N TRP A 12 -6.83 -5.94 13.68
CA TRP A 12 -6.69 -4.51 13.42
C TRP A 12 -7.77 -3.72 14.17
N PRO A 13 -7.65 -2.39 14.32
CA PRO A 13 -8.76 -1.54 14.79
C PRO A 13 -9.92 -1.49 13.79
N GLU A 14 -11.13 -1.17 14.27
CA GLU A 14 -12.27 -0.88 13.41
C GLU A 14 -12.06 0.40 12.59
N TRP A 15 -12.66 0.45 11.41
CA TRP A 15 -12.61 1.57 10.48
C TRP A 15 -13.59 2.67 10.87
N ASN A 16 -13.12 3.92 10.80
CA ASN A 16 -13.94 5.11 11.00
C ASN A 16 -13.48 6.24 10.07
N ASP A 17 -14.38 6.70 9.20
CA ASP A 17 -14.08 7.77 8.23
C ASP A 17 -13.62 9.05 8.92
N ALA A 18 -14.18 9.36 10.09
CA ALA A 18 -13.83 10.56 10.83
C ALA A 18 -12.39 10.49 11.38
N ASP A 19 -11.91 9.30 11.75
CA ASP A 19 -10.53 9.10 12.21
C ASP A 19 -9.53 9.29 11.06
N VAL A 20 -9.83 8.75 9.88
CA VAL A 20 -8.99 8.92 8.68
C VAL A 20 -8.96 10.38 8.24
N ASN A 21 -10.10 11.08 8.32
CA ASN A 21 -10.17 12.51 7.99
C ASN A 21 -9.44 13.41 9.01
N ARG A 22 -9.24 12.94 10.25
CA ARG A 22 -8.44 13.63 11.27
C ARG A 22 -6.96 13.22 11.24
N GLU A 23 -6.60 12.27 10.39
CA GLU A 23 -5.25 11.73 10.34
C GLU A 23 -4.24 12.83 9.98
N LYS A 24 -3.19 12.93 10.79
CA LYS A 24 -2.08 13.84 10.52
C LYS A 24 -1.07 13.10 9.66
N TRP A 25 -1.08 13.43 8.37
CA TRP A 25 -0.20 12.82 7.37
C TRP A 25 1.22 13.39 7.39
N ASP A 26 1.35 14.67 7.78
CA ASP A 26 2.62 15.37 7.95
C ASP A 26 3.09 15.24 9.40
N SER A 27 4.38 14.98 9.60
CA SER A 27 5.02 15.00 10.92
C SER A 27 5.23 16.40 11.49
N ASN A 28 5.03 17.48 10.70
CA ASN A 28 5.42 18.85 11.07
C ASN A 28 4.33 19.93 10.99
N ARG A 29 3.04 19.63 10.73
CA ARG A 29 2.00 20.67 10.87
C ARG A 29 1.48 20.73 12.31
N GLY A 30 2.19 21.51 13.13
CA GLY A 30 1.59 22.21 14.25
C GLY A 30 0.53 23.23 13.78
N PRO A 31 -0.24 23.83 14.69
CA PRO A 31 -1.27 24.81 14.35
C PRO A 31 -0.66 25.97 13.56
N GLU A 32 -1.46 26.52 12.65
CA GLU A 32 -1.10 27.61 11.74
C GLU A 32 -0.37 28.76 12.44
N ASP A 33 0.87 29.03 12.02
CA ASP A 33 1.39 30.39 11.95
C ASP A 33 2.55 30.45 10.96
N GLY A 34 2.43 31.37 10.00
CA GLY A 34 3.29 31.47 8.83
C GLY A 34 4.76 31.69 9.17
N LYS A 35 5.57 30.64 9.01
CA LYS A 35 6.99 30.73 8.59
C LYS A 35 7.47 29.35 8.13
N PRO A 36 8.11 29.24 6.96
CA PRO A 36 8.66 27.96 6.50
C PRO A 36 9.99 27.73 7.22
N THR A 37 9.92 27.25 8.46
CA THR A 37 11.12 26.78 9.15
C THR A 37 11.45 25.40 8.61
N LYS A 38 12.39 25.35 7.66
CA LYS A 38 13.05 24.12 7.21
C LYS A 38 13.83 23.50 8.38
N SER A 39 13.14 22.75 9.23
CA SER A 39 13.78 21.86 10.20
C SER A 39 14.30 20.61 9.46
N PRO A 40 15.47 20.04 9.85
CA PRO A 40 16.03 18.87 9.18
C PRO A 40 15.08 17.68 9.37
N SER A 41 14.66 17.09 8.24
CA SER A 41 13.97 15.80 8.09
C SER A 41 13.26 15.28 9.34
N ALA A 42 11.96 15.54 9.47
CA ALA A 42 11.16 14.75 10.40
C ALA A 42 11.30 13.26 10.05
N PRO A 43 11.39 12.37 11.06
CA PRO A 43 11.62 10.95 10.83
C PRO A 43 10.51 10.36 9.96
N PHE A 44 10.87 9.42 9.09
CA PHE A 44 9.91 8.64 8.32
C PHE A 44 8.94 7.91 9.25
N PHE A 45 7.75 7.62 8.74
CA PHE A 45 6.79 6.80 9.47
C PHE A 45 7.31 5.36 9.57
N GLU A 46 7.45 4.89 10.79
CA GLU A 46 7.73 3.49 11.12
C GLU A 46 6.46 2.84 11.64
N ASP A 47 6.21 1.63 11.16
CA ASP A 47 5.06 0.84 11.57
C ASP A 47 5.24 0.36 13.03
N PRO A 48 4.27 0.62 13.94
CA PRO A 48 4.31 0.09 15.30
C PRO A 48 4.41 -1.44 15.37
N GLU A 49 3.88 -2.16 14.38
CA GLU A 49 3.97 -3.62 14.27
C GLU A 49 5.34 -4.08 13.72
N GLY A 50 6.16 -3.15 13.22
CA GLY A 50 7.47 -3.41 12.66
C GLY A 50 7.44 -3.90 11.22
N LYS A 51 8.50 -4.61 10.82
CA LYS A 51 8.61 -5.13 9.44
C LYS A 51 7.73 -6.36 9.27
N LEU A 52 6.99 -6.40 8.16
CA LEU A 52 6.14 -7.52 7.79
C LEU A 52 6.95 -8.84 7.74
N LEU A 53 6.40 -9.89 8.32
CA LEU A 53 6.89 -11.25 8.15
C LEU A 53 6.45 -11.80 6.80
N LEU A 54 7.40 -12.11 5.92
CA LEU A 54 7.10 -12.70 4.61
C LEU A 54 7.04 -14.23 4.66
N PRO A 55 6.25 -14.86 3.77
CA PRO A 55 6.30 -16.30 3.54
C PRO A 55 7.74 -16.81 3.36
N PRO A 56 8.13 -17.97 3.93
CA PRO A 56 9.52 -18.44 3.90
C PRO A 56 10.14 -18.61 2.50
N CYS A 57 9.32 -18.79 1.47
CA CYS A 57 9.77 -18.87 0.08
C CYS A 57 10.23 -17.51 -0.49
N LEU A 58 9.82 -16.40 0.13
CA LEU A 58 10.20 -15.04 -0.25
C LEU A 58 11.36 -14.54 0.62
N LYS A 59 12.57 -14.51 0.05
CA LYS A 59 13.74 -13.98 0.74
C LYS A 59 13.91 -12.51 0.42
N VAL A 60 13.78 -11.67 1.45
CA VAL A 60 14.10 -10.25 1.30
C VAL A 60 15.59 -10.09 1.04
N HIS A 61 15.92 -9.37 -0.03
CA HIS A 61 17.26 -8.88 -0.25
C HIS A 61 17.50 -7.58 0.51
N THR A 62 16.65 -6.58 0.26
CA THR A 62 16.74 -5.26 0.85
C THR A 62 15.36 -4.63 0.97
N TRP A 63 15.13 -3.90 2.06
CA TRP A 63 14.02 -2.97 2.21
C TRP A 63 14.52 -1.58 1.79
N LYS A 64 13.83 -0.92 0.87
CA LYS A 64 14.18 0.45 0.43
C LYS A 64 12.92 1.30 0.41
N ARG A 65 12.97 2.56 0.85
CA ARG A 65 11.83 3.45 0.62
C ARG A 65 11.86 3.94 -0.84
N PRO A 66 10.71 4.19 -1.47
CA PRO A 66 10.66 4.80 -2.81
C PRO A 66 11.44 6.12 -2.89
N ALA A 67 11.59 6.83 -1.77
CA ALA A 67 12.29 8.11 -1.68
C ALA A 67 13.80 8.00 -1.38
N ASP A 68 14.30 6.83 -0.93
CA ASP A 68 15.68 6.69 -0.41
C ASP A 68 16.74 6.62 -1.51
N GLU A 69 16.37 6.40 -2.77
CA GLU A 69 17.34 6.27 -3.85
C GLU A 69 17.02 7.12 -5.07
N ASN A 70 18.10 7.63 -5.65
CA ASN A 70 18.28 8.14 -7.01
C ASN A 70 17.86 7.13 -8.11
N SER A 71 16.96 6.17 -7.83
CA SER A 71 16.52 5.07 -8.69
C SER A 71 15.31 5.43 -9.57
N PHE A 72 14.49 6.40 -9.15
CA PHE A 72 13.49 7.06 -10.00
C PHE A 72 13.93 8.46 -10.45
N ALA A 73 15.11 8.89 -10.00
CA ALA A 73 15.72 10.12 -10.46
C ALA A 73 16.10 9.95 -11.93
N LEU A 74 15.19 10.37 -12.79
CA LEU A 74 15.51 11.51 -13.64
C LEU A 74 14.28 12.35 -14.01
N PHE A 75 13.02 11.87 -13.99
CA PHE A 75 11.90 12.71 -14.48
C PHE A 75 10.49 12.56 -13.88
N GLN A 76 10.22 11.71 -12.87
CA GLN A 76 8.84 11.57 -12.39
C GLN A 76 8.71 11.34 -10.88
N THR A 77 7.87 12.16 -10.23
CA THR A 77 7.41 11.92 -8.86
C THR A 77 6.64 10.59 -8.83
N PRO A 78 6.95 9.68 -7.89
CA PRO A 78 6.22 8.42 -7.77
C PRO A 78 4.72 8.67 -7.59
N THR A 79 3.90 7.89 -8.28
CA THR A 79 2.44 7.88 -8.10
C THR A 79 2.01 6.54 -7.50
N VAL A 80 0.93 6.54 -6.73
CA VAL A 80 0.34 5.29 -6.20
C VAL A 80 -0.47 4.59 -7.30
N VAL A 81 -1.10 5.38 -8.18
CA VAL A 81 -1.89 4.90 -9.31
C VAL A 81 -1.48 5.70 -10.54
N ASP A 82 -0.94 5.01 -11.55
CA ASP A 82 -0.50 5.62 -12.81
C ASP A 82 -1.62 5.63 -13.86
N ASN A 83 -2.32 4.50 -14.02
CA ASN A 83 -3.45 4.35 -14.95
C ASN A 83 -4.65 3.74 -14.23
N GLN A 84 -5.80 4.44 -14.28
CA GLN A 84 -7.05 3.97 -13.66
C GLN A 84 -7.89 3.04 -14.56
N MET A 85 -7.49 2.87 -15.83
CA MET A 85 -8.21 2.05 -16.82
C MET A 85 -7.71 0.61 -16.89
N THR A 86 -6.46 0.38 -16.48
CA THR A 86 -5.81 -0.93 -16.56
C THR A 86 -5.32 -1.36 -15.19
N PHE A 87 -5.32 -2.66 -14.93
CA PHE A 87 -4.87 -3.19 -13.66
C PHE A 87 -4.09 -4.49 -13.85
N ASP A 88 -2.77 -4.41 -13.66
CA ASP A 88 -1.86 -5.56 -13.75
C ASP A 88 -0.99 -5.64 -12.49
N LEU A 89 -1.33 -6.59 -11.62
CA LEU A 89 -0.50 -6.96 -10.47
C LEU A 89 0.45 -8.12 -10.77
N VAL A 90 0.31 -8.81 -11.89
CA VAL A 90 1.01 -10.07 -12.17
C VAL A 90 2.38 -9.80 -12.76
N SER A 91 2.47 -9.02 -13.85
CA SER A 91 3.73 -8.82 -14.57
C SER A 91 4.84 -8.19 -13.70
N PRO A 92 4.61 -7.07 -12.98
CA PRO A 92 5.65 -6.46 -12.15
C PRO A 92 5.99 -7.28 -10.89
N ASN A 93 5.05 -8.10 -10.40
CA ASN A 93 5.20 -8.88 -9.18
C ASN A 93 5.40 -10.38 -9.42
N CYS A 94 5.79 -10.80 -10.64
CA CYS A 94 5.97 -12.22 -10.97
C CYS A 94 6.90 -12.97 -10.00
N HIS A 95 7.89 -12.26 -9.44
CA HIS A 95 8.83 -12.76 -8.46
C HIS A 95 8.19 -13.11 -7.09
N LEU A 96 7.00 -12.59 -6.78
CA LEU A 96 6.22 -12.93 -5.58
C LEU A 96 5.39 -14.19 -5.77
N LEU A 97 5.09 -14.57 -7.02
CA LEU A 97 4.14 -15.63 -7.35
C LEU A 97 4.68 -17.05 -7.12
N CYS A 98 5.92 -17.19 -6.65
CA CYS A 98 6.42 -18.45 -6.09
C CYS A 98 5.77 -18.78 -4.73
N SER A 99 5.18 -17.79 -4.06
CA SER A 99 4.39 -17.97 -2.84
C SER A 99 2.94 -18.25 -3.17
N GLU A 100 2.41 -19.38 -2.69
CA GLU A 100 0.99 -19.72 -2.82
C GLU A 100 0.10 -18.64 -2.23
N LEU A 101 0.43 -18.13 -1.05
CA LEU A 101 -0.30 -17.04 -0.40
C LEU A 101 -0.35 -15.79 -1.28
N MET A 102 0.78 -15.40 -1.88
CA MET A 102 0.79 -14.21 -2.75
C MET A 102 -0.01 -14.44 -4.03
N ARG A 103 0.03 -15.66 -4.61
CA ARG A 103 -0.81 -16.00 -5.76
C ARG A 103 -2.30 -15.88 -5.42
N TRP A 104 -2.72 -16.36 -4.25
CA TRP A 104 -4.11 -16.21 -3.81
C TRP A 104 -4.49 -14.74 -3.65
N ILE A 105 -3.70 -13.95 -2.93
CA ILE A 105 -3.96 -12.51 -2.76
C ILE A 105 -4.07 -11.79 -4.10
N VAL A 106 -3.11 -12.00 -5.01
CA VAL A 106 -3.11 -11.37 -6.34
C VAL A 106 -4.33 -11.82 -7.15
N SER A 107 -4.70 -13.10 -7.08
CA SER A 107 -5.85 -13.65 -7.81
C SER A 107 -7.17 -13.06 -7.33
N GLU A 108 -7.38 -12.97 -6.01
CA GLU A 108 -8.61 -12.41 -5.43
C GLU A 108 -8.81 -10.95 -5.84
N ILE A 109 -7.75 -10.13 -5.73
CA ILE A 109 -7.80 -8.72 -6.13
C ILE A 109 -8.09 -8.60 -7.63
N HIS A 110 -7.51 -9.48 -8.46
CA HIS A 110 -7.75 -9.49 -9.90
C HIS A 110 -9.17 -9.92 -10.26
N ILE A 111 -9.73 -10.93 -9.59
CA ILE A 111 -11.12 -11.36 -9.78
C ILE A 111 -12.10 -10.24 -9.43
N LEU A 112 -11.88 -9.55 -8.30
CA LEU A 112 -12.70 -8.40 -7.90
C LEU A 112 -12.59 -7.27 -8.93
N TRP A 113 -11.38 -6.97 -9.43
CA TRP A 113 -11.21 -5.99 -10.50
C TRP A 113 -12.04 -6.34 -11.73
N MET A 114 -11.97 -7.60 -12.19
CA MET A 114 -12.69 -8.05 -13.38
C MET A 114 -14.21 -8.01 -13.21
N GLN A 115 -14.71 -8.37 -12.02
CA GLN A 115 -16.15 -8.37 -11.74
C GLN A 115 -16.75 -6.96 -11.75
N PHE A 116 -16.06 -5.98 -11.15
CA PHE A 116 -16.54 -4.60 -11.01
C PHE A 116 -16.12 -3.64 -12.13
N ASN A 117 -15.31 -4.10 -13.08
CA ASN A 117 -15.03 -3.38 -14.32
C ASN A 117 -15.74 -3.96 -15.54
N CYS A 118 -16.63 -4.94 -15.34
CA CYS A 118 -17.49 -5.41 -16.40
C CYS A 118 -18.50 -4.30 -16.76
N PRO A 119 -18.62 -3.89 -18.04
CA PRO A 119 -19.51 -2.81 -18.48
C PRO A 119 -21.01 -3.05 -18.19
N SER A 120 -21.39 -4.26 -17.78
CA SER A 120 -22.77 -4.69 -17.58
C SER A 120 -23.35 -4.38 -16.20
N THR A 121 -22.55 -3.88 -15.25
CA THR A 121 -23.01 -3.63 -13.88
C THR A 121 -23.09 -2.13 -13.57
N GLU A 122 -24.26 -1.65 -13.18
CA GLU A 122 -24.54 -0.24 -12.77
C GLU A 122 -23.83 0.18 -11.47
N HIS A 123 -22.94 -0.65 -10.93
CA HIS A 123 -22.22 -0.35 -9.71
C HIS A 123 -21.07 0.63 -10.00
N GLU A 124 -21.01 1.72 -9.24
CA GLU A 124 -19.77 2.50 -9.11
C GLU A 124 -18.65 1.53 -8.71
N GLY A 125 -17.77 1.27 -9.68
CA GLY A 125 -16.96 0.07 -9.69
C GLY A 125 -15.95 0.06 -8.55
N TRP A 126 -15.85 -1.06 -7.85
CA TRP A 126 -14.78 -1.32 -6.90
C TRP A 126 -13.42 -1.07 -7.57
N ARG A 127 -12.52 -0.38 -6.85
CA ARG A 127 -11.15 -0.10 -7.29
C ARG A 127 -10.18 -0.54 -6.20
N PRO A 128 -9.10 -1.27 -6.54
CA PRO A 128 -8.06 -1.68 -5.59
C PRO A 128 -7.51 -0.50 -4.78
N TRP A 129 -7.22 0.62 -5.45
CA TRP A 129 -6.72 1.84 -4.83
C TRP A 129 -7.76 2.60 -4.02
N GLY A 130 -9.06 2.36 -4.23
CA GLY A 130 -10.12 2.99 -3.44
C GLY A 130 -10.18 2.52 -1.99
N HIS A 131 -9.32 1.56 -1.60
CA HIS A 131 -9.15 1.10 -0.22
C HIS A 131 -7.86 1.62 0.41
N ILE A 132 -7.05 2.38 -0.32
CA ILE A 132 -5.77 2.90 0.13
C ILE A 132 -5.92 4.41 0.34
N TYR A 133 -5.53 4.89 1.51
CA TYR A 133 -5.66 6.27 1.91
C TYR A 133 -4.29 6.83 2.29
N SER A 134 -3.95 7.96 1.68
CA SER A 134 -2.78 8.74 2.03
C SER A 134 -2.91 10.15 1.49
N MET A 135 -2.63 11.14 2.35
CA MET A 135 -2.74 12.57 2.03
C MET A 135 -4.10 12.96 1.41
N CYS A 136 -5.17 12.25 1.80
CA CYS A 136 -6.51 12.41 1.24
C CYS A 136 -7.58 12.32 2.33
N LYS A 137 -8.79 12.76 1.97
CA LYS A 137 -10.01 12.58 2.79
C LYS A 137 -10.80 11.39 2.29
N VAL A 138 -11.64 10.83 3.15
CA VAL A 138 -12.58 9.77 2.78
C VAL A 138 -13.72 10.39 1.97
N VAL A 139 -13.61 10.26 0.65
CA VAL A 139 -14.64 10.64 -0.33
C VAL A 139 -14.77 9.55 -1.38
N ASN A 140 -15.94 9.46 -2.00
CA ASN A 140 -16.16 8.52 -3.09
C ASN A 140 -15.30 8.91 -4.30
N GLY A 141 -14.75 7.92 -5.01
CA GLY A 141 -13.86 8.14 -6.16
C GLY A 141 -12.50 8.75 -5.85
N HIS A 142 -12.07 8.78 -4.58
CA HIS A 142 -10.73 9.27 -4.25
C HIS A 142 -9.62 8.41 -4.89
N VAL A 143 -8.47 9.05 -5.10
CA VAL A 143 -7.24 8.39 -5.53
C VAL A 143 -6.15 8.70 -4.49
N PRO A 144 -5.48 7.68 -3.91
CA PRO A 144 -4.40 7.92 -2.96
C PRO A 144 -3.25 8.69 -3.59
N LEU A 145 -2.72 9.65 -2.85
CA LEU A 145 -1.53 10.38 -3.25
C LEU A 145 -0.27 9.71 -2.69
N PHE A 146 0.86 9.90 -3.36
CA PHE A 146 2.14 9.46 -2.86
C PHE A 146 2.52 10.24 -1.60
N ASN A 147 2.87 9.53 -0.53
CA ASN A 147 3.30 10.12 0.72
C ASN A 147 4.77 9.79 0.97
N SER A 148 5.62 10.81 0.83
CA SER A 148 7.07 10.71 1.04
C SER A 148 7.45 10.33 2.47
N TYR A 149 6.58 10.55 3.47
CA TYR A 149 6.81 10.08 4.83
C TYR A 149 6.60 8.56 4.98
N GLY A 150 5.97 7.92 4.00
CA GLY A 150 5.75 6.47 3.97
C GLY A 150 4.52 5.99 4.75
N LYS A 151 3.62 6.87 5.19
CA LYS A 151 2.42 6.47 5.95
C LYS A 151 1.21 6.26 5.04
N TYR A 152 0.60 5.08 5.15
CA TYR A 152 -0.60 4.70 4.42
C TYR A 152 -1.60 4.03 5.36
N ILE A 153 -2.88 4.23 5.08
CA ILE A 153 -3.98 3.54 5.76
C ILE A 153 -4.71 2.70 4.73
N ILE A 154 -4.98 1.44 5.05
CA ILE A 154 -5.69 0.51 4.16
C ILE A 154 -6.99 0.07 4.85
N ARG A 155 -8.10 0.22 4.13
CA ARG A 155 -9.41 -0.28 4.53
C ARG A 155 -9.51 -1.75 4.14
N LEU A 156 -9.73 -2.62 5.13
CA LEU A 156 -9.89 -4.06 4.93
C LEU A 156 -11.28 -4.50 5.36
N TYR A 157 -11.78 -5.59 4.80
CA TYR A 157 -13.04 -6.21 5.20
C TYR A 157 -12.74 -7.63 5.68
N TRP A 158 -13.20 -7.97 6.89
CA TRP A 158 -12.88 -9.25 7.53
C TRP A 158 -14.13 -9.91 8.11
N MET A 159 -14.40 -11.17 7.74
CA MET A 159 -15.43 -12.04 8.34
C MET A 159 -16.81 -11.41 8.61
N GLN A 160 -17.38 -10.65 7.66
CA GLN A 160 -18.66 -9.94 7.83
C GLN A 160 -18.70 -8.95 9.02
N ALA A 161 -17.55 -8.61 9.60
CA ALA A 161 -17.42 -7.57 10.60
C ALA A 161 -17.41 -6.18 9.93
N GLN A 162 -17.47 -5.14 10.76
CA GLN A 162 -17.22 -3.78 10.30
C GLN A 162 -15.88 -3.70 9.57
N PRO A 163 -15.72 -2.79 8.59
CA PRO A 163 -14.43 -2.58 7.95
C PRO A 163 -13.37 -2.30 9.02
N MET A 164 -12.15 -2.72 8.74
CA MET A 164 -11.01 -2.64 9.64
C MET A 164 -9.95 -1.71 9.06
N ARG A 165 -9.14 -1.10 9.94
CA ARG A 165 -8.11 -0.14 9.59
C ARG A 165 -6.72 -0.71 9.83
N MET A 166 -5.98 -0.96 8.77
CA MET A 166 -4.56 -1.28 8.85
C MET A 166 -3.74 -0.02 8.56
N ILE A 167 -2.79 0.33 9.43
CA ILE A 167 -1.79 1.37 9.16
C ILE A 167 -0.54 0.65 8.72
N ALA A 168 0.06 1.10 7.61
CA ALA A 168 1.26 0.48 7.07
C ALA A 168 2.33 1.53 6.76
N SER A 169 3.58 1.15 6.98
CA SER A 169 4.73 1.86 6.39
C SER A 169 4.98 1.34 4.98
N PHE A 170 5.05 2.24 4.00
CA PHE A 170 5.32 1.90 2.62
C PHE A 170 6.82 1.82 2.38
N SER A 171 7.27 0.62 2.06
CA SER A 171 8.64 0.32 1.66
C SER A 171 8.59 -0.64 0.47
N LEU A 172 9.47 -0.42 -0.51
CA LEU A 172 9.70 -1.38 -1.58
C LEU A 172 10.48 -2.57 -1.00
N ILE A 173 9.92 -3.75 -1.23
CA ILE A 173 10.56 -5.02 -0.88
C ILE A 173 11.24 -5.55 -2.13
N MET A 174 12.56 -5.49 -2.15
CA MET A 174 13.32 -6.20 -3.17
C MET A 174 13.49 -7.64 -2.70
N CYS A 175 12.76 -8.56 -3.30
CA CYS A 175 12.90 -9.99 -3.04
C CYS A 175 13.92 -10.61 -4.02
N LYS A 176 14.85 -11.42 -3.51
CA LYS A 176 15.67 -12.30 -4.36
C LYS A 176 14.91 -13.61 -4.55
N CYS A 177 14.34 -13.81 -5.73
CA CYS A 177 13.87 -15.14 -6.13
C CYS A 177 15.08 -15.98 -6.57
N LYS A 178 15.14 -17.26 -6.18
CA LYS A 178 16.29 -18.14 -6.44
C LYS A 178 16.55 -18.38 -7.94
N ASP A 179 15.59 -18.07 -8.81
CA ASP A 179 15.69 -18.28 -10.26
C ASP A 179 16.08 -17.01 -11.04
N PHE A 180 16.44 -15.92 -10.36
CA PHE A 180 16.84 -14.66 -11.01
C PHE A 180 18.36 -14.66 -11.35
N THR A 181 18.77 -15.43 -12.35
CA THR A 181 20.06 -15.26 -13.04
C THR A 181 19.96 -14.37 -14.29
N GLY A 182 18.91 -13.55 -14.44
CA GLY A 182 18.54 -13.02 -15.77
C GLY A 182 18.08 -11.56 -15.92
N LEU A 183 17.94 -10.74 -14.87
CA LEU A 183 17.64 -9.31 -15.12
C LEU A 183 18.90 -8.54 -15.51
N LYS A 184 19.15 -8.46 -16.82
CA LYS A 184 19.85 -7.32 -17.39
C LYS A 184 18.97 -6.09 -17.17
N THR A 185 19.49 -5.10 -16.46
CA THR A 185 18.97 -3.74 -16.52
C THR A 185 19.01 -3.29 -17.98
N SER A 186 17.84 -3.13 -18.60
CA SER A 186 17.74 -2.58 -19.95
C SER A 186 18.01 -1.08 -19.88
N HIS A 187 19.29 -0.70 -19.90
CA HIS A 187 19.67 0.65 -20.30
C HIS A 187 19.36 0.80 -21.79
N ARG A 188 18.23 1.42 -22.13
CA ARG A 188 18.06 2.00 -23.46
C ARG A 188 18.97 3.23 -23.51
N ASN A 189 20.19 3.04 -23.99
CA ASN A 189 20.97 4.12 -24.57
C ASN A 189 20.32 4.48 -25.91
N THR A 190 19.61 5.59 -25.95
CA THR A 190 19.35 6.29 -27.21
C THR A 190 20.66 6.89 -27.69
N VAL A 191 21.10 6.44 -28.87
CA VAL A 191 22.07 7.13 -29.74
C VAL A 191 21.40 8.34 -30.35
#